data_AF-A0A8J2KH20-F1
#
_entry.id   AF-A0A8J2KH20-F1
#
_cell.length_a   1.000
_cell.length_b   1.000
_cell.length_c   1.000
_cell.angle_alpha   90.00
_cell.angle_beta   90.00
_cell.angle_gamma   90.00
#
_symmetry.space_group_name_H-M   'P 1'
#
loop_
_entity.id
_entity.type
_entity.pdbx_description
1 polymer ?
#
loop_
_entity_poly.entity_id
_entity_poly.type
_entity_poly.pdbx_seq_one_letter_code
_entity_poly.pdbx_strand_id
1 'polypeptide(L)'
;METESEIKIPNVWESIFSRLYETPENSQNVEVSPDLSELHRANVSEARVVVFGGNRVGKSTFNKWIINKLLDNAAAASSDDQDPFVVYIDLDPGQAEFTPPGVISVLRITDHVNGPNLSHLTTPILSKFIGSLNVSDCVQTYLRCTEEIFQFLNSDESYKNVPWVVNTMGFSRGLGVLLANLTICLSNPNVVIQIGLDGVQGEDKRTFPWLLKEDAVRNYVNNNLRSDRHRINANSLKAYQFISINSVFCDLLEHVRSKLFPGLSPFHQSGWLQ
;
A
#
# COMPACT_ATOMS: atom_id res chain seq x y z
N MET A 1 9.84 -6.22 -37.57
CA MET A 1 10.58 -6.12 -36.30
C MET A 1 9.66 -5.45 -35.32
N GLU A 2 8.88 -6.26 -34.60
CA GLU A 2 8.07 -5.78 -33.49
C GLU A 2 9.04 -5.34 -32.39
N THR A 3 9.07 -4.04 -32.12
CA THR A 3 9.72 -3.52 -30.91
C THR A 3 8.85 -3.95 -29.74
N GLU A 4 9.31 -4.92 -28.96
CA GLU A 4 8.77 -5.21 -27.64
C GLU A 4 8.67 -3.89 -26.88
N SER A 5 7.44 -3.45 -26.60
CA SER A 5 7.21 -2.29 -25.76
C SER A 5 7.53 -2.70 -24.33
N GLU A 6 8.79 -2.53 -23.95
CA GLU A 6 9.27 -2.67 -22.58
C GLU A 6 8.36 -1.82 -21.68
N ILE A 7 7.64 -2.46 -20.77
CA ILE A 7 6.82 -1.75 -19.77
C ILE A 7 7.81 -1.01 -18.87
N LYS A 8 8.06 0.26 -19.18
CA LYS A 8 8.87 1.11 -18.32
C LYS A 8 8.14 1.28 -17.00
N ILE A 9 8.74 0.76 -15.93
CA ILE A 9 8.34 1.11 -14.57
C ILE A 9 8.39 2.65 -14.50
N PRO A 10 7.32 3.32 -14.05
CA PRO A 10 7.32 4.77 -13.96
C PRO A 10 8.50 5.23 -13.11
N ASN A 11 9.27 6.21 -13.57
CA ASN A 11 10.41 6.78 -12.84
C ASN A 11 10.05 7.19 -11.40
N VAL A 12 8.76 7.49 -11.15
CA VAL A 12 8.21 7.78 -9.83
C VAL A 12 8.36 6.61 -8.87
N TRP A 13 8.18 5.36 -9.31
CA TRP A 13 8.30 4.19 -8.43
C TRP A 13 9.74 3.96 -8.01
N GLU A 14 10.70 4.03 -8.94
CA GLU A 14 12.12 3.96 -8.57
C GLU A 14 12.52 5.10 -7.62
N SER A 15 12.01 6.32 -7.81
CA SER A 15 12.24 7.43 -6.86
C SER A 15 11.70 7.12 -5.45
N ILE A 16 10.56 6.43 -5.35
CA ILE A 16 10.01 5.97 -4.07
C ILE A 16 10.95 4.94 -3.45
N PHE A 17 11.42 3.99 -4.24
CA PHE A 17 12.36 2.98 -3.75
C PHE A 17 13.66 3.63 -3.25
N SER A 18 14.24 4.56 -4.01
CA SER A 18 15.44 5.29 -3.59
C SER A 18 15.22 6.05 -2.27
N ARG A 19 14.02 6.61 -2.03
CA ARG A 19 13.67 7.25 -0.75
C ARG A 19 13.58 6.26 0.43
N LEU A 20 13.32 4.98 0.15
CA LEU A 20 13.46 3.92 1.16
C LEU A 20 14.93 3.57 1.42
N TYR A 21 15.85 3.94 0.51
CA TYR A 21 17.23 3.44 0.45
C TYR A 21 18.33 4.46 0.80
N GLU A 22 18.14 5.77 0.64
CA GLU A 22 19.26 6.74 0.69
C GLU A 22 20.04 6.78 2.02
N THR A 23 21.24 6.20 2.02
CA THR A 23 22.30 6.42 3.02
C THR A 23 23.06 7.74 2.75
N PRO A 24 23.73 8.35 3.76
CA PRO A 24 24.28 9.72 3.67
C PRO A 24 25.27 10.01 2.53
N GLU A 25 25.90 8.99 1.93
CA GLU A 25 27.11 9.18 1.11
C GLU A 25 26.84 9.47 -0.38
N ASN A 26 25.63 9.24 -0.90
CA ASN A 26 25.32 9.45 -2.33
C ASN A 26 24.59 10.78 -2.65
N SER A 27 24.64 11.74 -1.73
CA SER A 27 23.86 12.99 -1.76
C SER A 27 24.39 14.07 -2.72
N GLN A 28 24.99 13.71 -3.87
CA GLN A 28 25.38 14.71 -4.87
C GLN A 28 24.65 14.49 -6.19
N ASN A 29 23.78 15.46 -6.51
CA ASN A 29 23.09 15.71 -7.79
C ASN A 29 21.62 15.27 -7.93
N VAL A 30 20.81 15.45 -6.88
CA VAL A 30 19.36 15.61 -7.07
C VAL A 30 18.95 16.92 -6.41
N GLU A 31 18.40 17.87 -7.17
CA GLU A 31 17.78 19.07 -6.61
C GLU A 31 16.54 18.66 -5.82
N VAL A 32 16.72 18.57 -4.51
CA VAL A 32 15.68 18.23 -3.55
C VAL A 32 15.10 19.55 -3.03
N SER A 33 13.77 19.73 -3.14
CA SER A 33 13.05 20.87 -2.56
C SER A 33 13.40 21.03 -1.06
N PRO A 34 13.65 22.26 -0.56
CA PRO A 34 14.23 22.52 0.76
C PRO A 34 13.43 21.99 1.96
N ASP A 35 12.16 21.65 1.77
CA ASP A 35 11.25 21.09 2.78
C ASP A 35 11.44 19.57 3.03
N LEU A 36 12.42 18.94 2.36
CA LEU A 36 12.60 17.48 2.31
C LEU A 36 13.84 16.97 3.08
N SER A 37 14.57 17.84 3.78
CA SER A 37 15.84 17.52 4.45
C SER A 37 15.70 16.92 5.87
N GLU A 38 14.48 16.92 6.45
CA GLU A 38 14.26 16.53 7.85
C GLU A 38 13.59 15.15 8.06
N LEU A 39 13.31 14.38 7.00
CA LEU A 39 12.52 13.14 7.13
C LEU A 39 13.40 11.92 7.47
N HIS A 40 13.12 11.30 8.63
CA HIS A 40 13.77 10.07 9.10
C HIS A 40 13.78 8.95 8.06
N ARG A 41 14.98 8.48 7.72
CA ARG A 41 15.27 7.37 6.81
C ARG A 41 14.76 6.04 7.37
N ALA A 42 13.89 5.34 6.66
CA ALA A 42 13.49 3.98 7.04
C ALA A 42 14.60 2.98 6.66
N ASN A 43 14.98 2.08 7.57
CA ASN A 43 15.84 0.96 7.21
C ASN A 43 15.02 -0.05 6.39
N VAL A 44 15.48 -0.40 5.18
CA VAL A 44 14.74 -1.28 4.24
C VAL A 44 14.42 -2.64 4.87
N SER A 45 15.32 -3.17 5.72
CA SER A 45 15.11 -4.43 6.44
C SER A 45 13.98 -4.38 7.47
N GLU A 46 13.54 -3.18 7.86
CA GLU A 46 12.46 -2.93 8.82
C GLU A 46 11.31 -2.11 8.22
N ALA A 47 11.26 -1.99 6.88
CA ALA A 47 10.25 -1.21 6.20
C ALA A 47 8.86 -1.78 6.50
N ARG A 48 7.92 -0.93 6.92
CA ARG A 48 6.50 -1.26 7.11
C ARG A 48 5.68 -0.37 6.21
N VAL A 49 5.45 -0.87 5.00
CA VAL A 49 4.78 -0.14 3.92
C VAL A 49 3.30 -0.49 3.92
N VAL A 50 2.42 0.51 4.00
CA VAL A 50 0.98 0.33 3.82
C VAL A 50 0.54 1.07 2.57
N VAL A 51 -0.21 0.38 1.70
CA VAL A 51 -0.62 0.92 0.41
C VAL A 51 -2.14 1.14 0.41
N PHE A 52 -2.54 2.40 0.25
CA PHE A 52 -3.92 2.86 0.18
C PHE A 52 -4.26 3.38 -1.21
N GLY A 53 -5.55 3.33 -1.54
CA GLY A 53 -6.10 3.86 -2.78
C GLY A 53 -7.40 3.16 -3.17
N GLY A 54 -8.22 3.78 -4.01
CA GLY A 54 -9.50 3.20 -4.40
C GLY A 54 -9.39 1.96 -5.27
N ASN A 55 -10.54 1.43 -5.71
CA ASN A 55 -10.58 0.31 -6.64
C ASN A 55 -9.86 0.65 -7.95
N ARG A 56 -9.06 -0.30 -8.45
CA ARG A 56 -8.39 -0.25 -9.77
C ARG A 56 -7.38 0.89 -9.97
N VAL A 57 -6.86 1.49 -8.89
CA VAL A 57 -5.80 2.50 -8.99
C VAL A 57 -4.38 1.90 -9.11
N GLY A 58 -4.24 0.57 -9.10
CA GLY A 58 -2.95 -0.11 -9.27
C GLY A 58 -2.26 -0.56 -7.98
N LYS A 59 -2.97 -0.64 -6.84
CA LYS A 59 -2.42 -1.12 -5.55
C LYS A 59 -1.73 -2.48 -5.64
N SER A 60 -2.41 -3.49 -6.18
CA SER A 60 -1.85 -4.85 -6.31
C SER A 60 -0.60 -4.86 -7.19
N THR A 61 -0.58 -4.08 -8.28
CA THR A 61 0.61 -3.93 -9.13
C THR A 61 1.77 -3.29 -8.37
N PHE A 62 1.51 -2.23 -7.60
CA PHE A 62 2.52 -1.58 -6.78
C PHE A 62 3.04 -2.54 -5.69
N ASN A 63 2.15 -3.29 -5.02
CA ASN A 63 2.53 -4.28 -4.02
C ASN A 63 3.49 -5.33 -4.57
N LYS A 64 3.20 -5.92 -5.74
CA LYS A 64 4.11 -6.88 -6.40
C LYS A 64 5.47 -6.28 -6.67
N TRP A 65 5.48 -5.07 -7.24
CA TRP A 65 6.72 -4.37 -7.56
C TRP A 65 7.55 -4.09 -6.30
N ILE A 66 6.95 -3.57 -5.23
CA ILE A 66 7.70 -3.26 -4.00
C ILE A 66 8.15 -4.54 -3.27
N ILE A 67 7.36 -5.62 -3.29
CA ILE A 67 7.77 -6.92 -2.74
C ILE A 67 9.04 -7.42 -3.44
N ASN A 68 9.05 -7.44 -4.77
CA ASN A 68 10.22 -7.89 -5.54
C ASN A 68 11.46 -7.06 -5.21
N LYS A 69 11.31 -5.73 -5.14
CA LYS A 69 12.42 -4.84 -4.77
C LYS A 69 12.93 -5.09 -3.35
N LEU A 70 12.03 -5.32 -2.39
CA LEU A 70 12.41 -5.61 -1.01
C LEU A 70 13.13 -6.97 -0.91
N LEU A 71 12.71 -7.98 -1.68
CA LEU A 71 13.38 -9.28 -1.78
C LEU A 71 14.80 -9.14 -2.37
N ASP A 72 14.94 -8.43 -3.49
CA ASP A 72 16.24 -8.17 -4.11
C ASP A 72 17.24 -7.53 -3.12
N ASN A 73 16.76 -6.59 -2.31
CA ASN A 73 17.60 -5.89 -1.33
C ASN A 73 17.92 -6.74 -0.11
N ALA A 74 16.94 -7.50 0.39
CA ALA A 74 17.17 -8.42 1.49
C ALA A 74 18.21 -9.50 1.10
N ALA A 75 18.16 -10.00 -0.14
CA ALA A 75 19.14 -10.94 -0.68
C ALA A 75 20.55 -10.32 -0.83
N ALA A 76 20.64 -9.04 -1.20
CA ALA A 76 21.92 -8.34 -1.33
C ALA A 76 22.57 -8.03 0.04
N ALA A 77 21.76 -7.84 1.09
CA ALA A 77 22.22 -7.49 2.43
C ALA A 77 22.49 -8.71 3.33
N SER A 78 21.96 -9.89 3.01
CA SER A 78 22.09 -11.10 3.82
C SER A 78 23.49 -11.71 3.72
N SER A 79 24.22 -11.73 4.84
CA SER A 79 25.44 -12.53 5.03
C SER A 79 25.17 -13.92 5.64
N ASP A 80 23.91 -14.21 6.00
CA ASP A 80 23.47 -15.44 6.66
C ASP A 80 22.84 -16.43 5.67
N ASP A 81 22.88 -17.71 6.04
CA ASP A 81 22.35 -18.89 5.31
C ASP A 81 20.80 -18.97 5.28
N GLN A 82 20.09 -17.89 5.64
CA GLN A 82 18.63 -17.86 5.70
C GLN A 82 18.05 -17.16 4.48
N ASP A 83 17.07 -17.79 3.85
CA ASP A 83 16.38 -17.21 2.70
C ASP A 83 15.66 -15.90 3.10
N PRO A 84 15.98 -14.77 2.44
CA PRO A 84 15.34 -13.49 2.68
C PRO A 84 13.85 -13.58 2.37
N PHE A 85 13.03 -12.84 3.12
CA PHE A 85 11.60 -12.83 2.90
C PHE A 85 10.95 -11.49 3.24
N VAL A 86 9.77 -11.28 2.67
CA VAL A 86 8.87 -10.16 2.97
C VAL A 86 7.61 -10.71 3.63
N VAL A 87 7.13 -10.05 4.68
CA VAL A 87 5.81 -10.33 5.25
C VAL A 87 4.76 -9.56 4.45
N TYR A 88 3.92 -10.27 3.71
CA TYR A 88 2.79 -9.65 3.02
C TYR A 88 1.51 -9.82 3.83
N ILE A 89 0.89 -8.70 4.19
CA ILE A 89 -0.38 -8.67 4.91
C ILE A 89 -1.48 -8.27 3.93
N ASP A 90 -2.34 -9.22 3.58
CA ASP A 90 -3.47 -8.98 2.69
C ASP A 90 -4.74 -8.68 3.48
N LEU A 91 -5.18 -7.42 3.46
CA LEU A 91 -6.42 -6.97 4.09
C LEU A 91 -7.54 -6.70 3.07
N ASP A 92 -7.41 -7.18 1.82
CA ASP A 92 -8.46 -7.13 0.79
C ASP A 92 -9.12 -8.51 0.58
N PRO A 93 -10.29 -8.76 1.17
CA PRO A 93 -11.01 -10.02 0.99
C PRO A 93 -11.69 -10.16 -0.37
N GLY A 94 -11.89 -9.07 -1.10
CA GLY A 94 -12.58 -9.07 -2.40
C GLY A 94 -11.65 -9.41 -3.56
N GLN A 95 -10.41 -8.93 -3.51
CA GLN A 95 -9.39 -9.14 -4.53
C GLN A 95 -8.06 -9.61 -3.92
N ALA A 96 -8.10 -10.75 -3.24
CA ALA A 96 -6.93 -11.37 -2.63
C ALA A 96 -5.82 -11.66 -3.67
N GLU A 97 -4.56 -11.57 -3.25
CA GLU A 97 -3.39 -11.77 -4.12
C GLU A 97 -2.85 -13.20 -4.07
N PHE A 98 -2.76 -13.82 -2.89
CA PHE A 98 -2.10 -15.14 -2.71
C PHE A 98 -3.01 -16.24 -2.16
N THR A 99 -4.24 -15.88 -1.81
CA THR A 99 -5.20 -16.74 -1.12
C THR A 99 -6.55 -16.69 -1.84
N PRO A 100 -7.45 -17.66 -1.61
CA PRO A 100 -8.81 -17.57 -2.11
C PRO A 100 -9.53 -16.33 -1.55
N PRO A 101 -10.46 -15.71 -2.31
CA PRO A 101 -11.27 -14.59 -1.81
C PRO A 101 -12.06 -14.92 -0.53
N GLY A 102 -12.38 -13.89 0.26
CA GLY A 102 -13.16 -13.99 1.49
C GLY A 102 -12.34 -14.16 2.77
N VAL A 103 -11.02 -14.09 2.65
CA VAL A 103 -10.09 -14.11 3.79
C VAL A 103 -9.23 -12.85 3.82
N ILE A 104 -8.73 -12.53 5.01
CA ILE A 104 -7.57 -11.67 5.19
C ILE A 104 -6.43 -12.51 5.75
N SER A 105 -5.18 -12.23 5.36
CA SER A 105 -4.08 -13.17 5.59
C SER A 105 -2.73 -12.51 5.79
N VAL A 106 -1.82 -13.26 6.41
CA VAL A 106 -0.39 -12.96 6.56
C VAL A 106 0.39 -14.04 5.81
N LEU A 107 1.29 -13.64 4.94
CA LEU A 107 2.09 -14.52 4.11
C LEU A 107 3.58 -14.22 4.26
N ARG A 108 4.39 -15.29 4.21
CA ARG A 108 5.84 -15.21 4.05
C ARG A 108 6.14 -15.35 2.56
N ILE A 109 6.62 -14.28 1.93
CA ILE A 109 6.97 -14.28 0.51
C ILE A 109 8.48 -14.38 0.38
N THR A 110 8.95 -15.43 -0.29
CA THR A 110 10.38 -15.71 -0.55
C THR A 110 10.76 -15.55 -2.02
N ASP A 111 9.77 -15.62 -2.91
CA ASP A 111 9.97 -15.59 -4.36
C ASP A 111 9.33 -14.35 -4.99
N HIS A 112 9.86 -13.97 -6.15
CA HIS A 112 9.32 -12.84 -6.91
C HIS A 112 7.87 -13.11 -7.35
N VAL A 113 7.03 -12.10 -7.17
CA VAL A 113 5.61 -12.15 -7.46
C VAL A 113 5.40 -11.74 -8.91
N ASN A 114 5.34 -12.74 -9.79
CA ASN A 114 5.13 -12.55 -11.22
C ASN A 114 3.81 -13.17 -11.65
N GLY A 115 2.99 -12.38 -12.38
CA GLY A 115 1.73 -12.84 -12.95
C GLY A 115 0.48 -12.41 -12.18
N PRO A 116 -0.69 -12.90 -12.61
CA PRO A 116 -1.99 -12.55 -12.02
C PRO A 116 -2.19 -13.22 -10.66
N ASN A 117 -3.09 -12.68 -9.83
CA ASN A 117 -3.29 -13.09 -8.43
C ASN A 117 -3.40 -14.61 -8.23
N LEU A 118 -4.25 -15.28 -8.99
CA LEU A 118 -4.49 -16.71 -8.80
C LEU A 118 -3.39 -17.63 -9.38
N SER A 119 -2.32 -17.09 -9.98
CA SER A 119 -1.27 -17.91 -10.57
C SER A 119 -0.24 -18.44 -9.56
N HIS A 120 -0.30 -17.96 -8.31
CA HIS A 120 0.76 -18.18 -7.32
C HIS A 120 0.21 -18.34 -5.90
N LEU A 121 -0.92 -19.05 -5.78
CA LEU A 121 -1.53 -19.35 -4.48
C LEU A 121 -0.54 -20.08 -3.56
N THR A 122 -0.48 -19.66 -2.31
CA THR A 122 0.40 -20.28 -1.30
C THR A 122 -0.29 -20.38 0.05
N THR A 123 0.29 -21.17 0.95
CA THR A 123 -0.25 -21.35 2.30
C THR A 123 0.13 -20.15 3.17
N PRO A 124 -0.84 -19.40 3.72
CA PRO A 124 -0.56 -18.27 4.59
C PRO A 124 -0.05 -18.74 5.96
N ILE A 125 0.77 -17.91 6.61
CA ILE A 125 1.17 -18.08 8.02
C ILE A 125 -0.07 -18.03 8.92
N LEU A 126 -0.94 -17.06 8.64
CA LEU A 126 -2.19 -16.83 9.32
C LEU A 126 -3.25 -16.43 8.30
N SER A 127 -4.43 -17.01 8.38
CA SER A 127 -5.58 -16.60 7.58
C SER A 127 -6.83 -16.56 8.42
N LYS A 128 -7.67 -15.55 8.18
CA LYS A 128 -8.93 -15.33 8.88
C LYS A 128 -10.03 -15.20 7.85
N PHE A 129 -10.97 -16.14 7.87
CA PHE A 129 -12.20 -16.03 7.09
C PHE A 129 -13.11 -14.96 7.70
N ILE A 130 -13.51 -13.98 6.90
CA ILE A 130 -14.31 -12.84 7.38
C ILE A 130 -15.81 -12.98 7.11
N GLY A 131 -16.21 -13.91 6.22
CA GLY A 131 -17.63 -14.22 5.95
C GLY A 131 -18.27 -13.51 4.76
N SER A 132 -17.63 -12.49 4.17
CA SER A 132 -18.09 -11.81 2.96
C SER A 132 -16.90 -11.36 2.10
N LEU A 133 -17.14 -11.18 0.80
CA LEU A 133 -16.18 -10.51 -0.10
C LEU A 133 -16.24 -8.99 0.05
N ASN A 134 -17.36 -8.47 0.54
CA ASN A 134 -17.57 -7.05 0.79
C ASN A 134 -17.54 -6.77 2.29
N VAL A 135 -16.53 -6.02 2.71
CA VAL A 135 -16.31 -5.69 4.13
C VAL A 135 -17.48 -4.91 4.74
N SER A 136 -18.29 -4.19 3.96
CA SER A 136 -19.49 -3.51 4.50
C SER A 136 -20.48 -4.47 5.16
N ASP A 137 -20.47 -5.74 4.74
CA ASP A 137 -21.41 -6.75 5.23
C ASP A 137 -20.90 -7.44 6.50
N CYS A 138 -19.61 -7.29 6.82
CA CYS A 138 -18.95 -8.01 7.91
C CYS A 138 -17.95 -7.14 8.69
N VAL A 139 -18.24 -5.84 8.85
CA VAL A 139 -17.33 -4.83 9.44
C VAL A 139 -16.76 -5.28 10.79
N GLN A 140 -17.60 -5.77 11.71
CA GLN A 140 -17.13 -6.16 13.05
C GLN A 140 -16.16 -7.34 13.01
N THR A 141 -16.47 -8.36 12.19
CA THR A 141 -15.59 -9.51 12.00
C THR A 141 -14.28 -9.09 11.36
N TYR A 142 -14.34 -8.25 10.32
CA TYR A 142 -13.16 -7.71 9.65
C TYR A 142 -12.26 -6.98 10.65
N LEU A 143 -12.79 -6.02 11.41
CA LEU A 143 -12.04 -5.26 12.41
C LEU A 143 -11.37 -6.15 13.45
N ARG A 144 -12.11 -7.09 14.03
CA ARG A 144 -11.56 -8.04 15.00
C ARG A 144 -10.42 -8.86 14.40
N CYS A 145 -10.62 -9.41 13.20
CA CYS A 145 -9.61 -10.22 12.53
C CYS A 145 -8.37 -9.39 12.15
N THR A 146 -8.53 -8.13 11.75
CA THR A 146 -7.42 -7.20 11.49
C THR A 146 -6.64 -6.90 12.76
N GLU A 147 -7.30 -6.63 13.89
CA GLU A 147 -6.66 -6.46 15.19
C GLU A 147 -5.89 -7.72 15.62
N GLU A 148 -6.49 -8.90 15.47
CA GLU A 148 -5.84 -10.18 15.77
C GLU A 148 -4.60 -10.44 14.90
N ILE A 149 -4.63 -10.09 13.61
CA ILE A 149 -3.48 -10.20 12.69
C ILE A 149 -2.32 -9.33 13.19
N PHE A 150 -2.58 -8.06 13.48
CA PHE A 150 -1.52 -7.16 13.94
C PHE A 150 -1.04 -7.49 15.35
N GLN A 151 -1.90 -8.01 16.23
CA GLN A 151 -1.48 -8.54 17.53
C GLN A 151 -0.53 -9.73 17.36
N PHE A 152 -0.88 -10.70 16.49
CA PHE A 152 -0.02 -11.83 16.15
C PHE A 152 1.36 -11.35 15.68
N LEU A 153 1.40 -10.48 14.66
CA LEU A 153 2.64 -9.97 14.08
C LEU A 153 3.50 -9.18 15.08
N ASN A 154 2.89 -8.36 15.94
CA ASN A 154 3.63 -7.55 16.91
C ASN A 154 4.11 -8.38 18.13
N SER A 155 3.48 -9.53 18.40
CA SER A 155 3.85 -10.41 19.53
C SER A 155 5.03 -11.34 19.23
N ASP A 156 5.34 -11.57 17.95
CA ASP A 156 6.40 -12.47 17.52
C ASP A 156 7.62 -11.65 17.05
N GLU A 157 8.75 -11.82 17.74
CA GLU A 157 10.00 -11.11 17.44
C GLU A 157 10.54 -11.44 16.02
N SER A 158 10.20 -12.61 15.47
CA SER A 158 10.67 -13.03 14.15
C SER A 158 10.13 -12.16 13.01
N TYR A 159 9.04 -11.42 13.24
CA TYR A 159 8.46 -10.51 12.26
C TYR A 159 8.84 -9.04 12.50
N LYS A 160 9.52 -8.68 13.60
CA LYS A 160 9.78 -7.26 13.89
C LYS A 160 10.84 -6.63 13.01
N ASN A 161 11.86 -7.40 12.62
CA ASN A 161 13.02 -6.95 11.84
C ASN A 161 12.98 -7.49 10.40
N VAL A 162 11.77 -7.53 9.83
CA VAL A 162 11.52 -8.02 8.47
C VAL A 162 10.64 -7.00 7.75
N PRO A 163 10.84 -6.74 6.45
CA PRO A 163 9.98 -5.84 5.71
C PRO A 163 8.54 -6.35 5.63
N TRP A 164 7.57 -5.45 5.87
CA TRP A 164 6.14 -5.67 5.74
C TRP A 164 5.58 -4.87 4.57
N VAL A 165 4.73 -5.52 3.77
CA VAL A 165 3.88 -4.86 2.77
C VAL A 165 2.43 -5.16 3.09
N VAL A 166 1.66 -4.13 3.45
CA VAL A 166 0.25 -4.23 3.82
C VAL A 166 -0.62 -3.79 2.64
N ASN A 167 -1.30 -4.75 2.04
CA ASN A 167 -2.36 -4.50 1.07
C ASN A 167 -3.66 -4.14 1.77
N THR A 168 -4.41 -3.22 1.17
CA THR A 168 -5.71 -2.78 1.68
C THR A 168 -6.78 -2.88 0.61
N MET A 169 -8.02 -3.13 1.05
CA MET A 169 -9.21 -3.04 0.20
C MET A 169 -9.35 -1.68 -0.48
N GLY A 170 -9.97 -1.64 -1.67
CA GLY A 170 -10.13 -0.40 -2.44
C GLY A 170 -11.23 0.57 -1.97
N PHE A 171 -11.56 0.59 -0.68
CA PHE A 171 -12.52 1.55 -0.12
C PHE A 171 -11.79 2.84 0.26
N SER A 172 -12.14 3.95 -0.40
CA SER A 172 -11.51 5.26 -0.19
C SER A 172 -12.46 6.31 0.42
N ARG A 173 -13.72 5.95 0.69
CA ARG A 173 -14.76 6.85 1.24
C ARG A 173 -15.51 6.18 2.39
N GLY A 174 -16.15 6.97 3.24
CA GLY A 174 -17.00 6.47 4.33
C GLY A 174 -16.27 5.45 5.19
N LEU A 175 -16.77 4.21 5.22
CA LEU A 175 -16.13 3.09 5.92
C LEU A 175 -14.65 2.89 5.56
N GLY A 176 -14.26 3.11 4.30
CA GLY A 176 -12.86 2.98 3.88
C GLY A 176 -11.90 3.93 4.59
N VAL A 177 -12.38 5.13 4.92
CA VAL A 177 -11.60 6.10 5.69
C VAL A 177 -11.40 5.61 7.12
N LEU A 178 -12.46 5.10 7.75
CA LEU A 178 -12.40 4.52 9.09
C LEU A 178 -11.35 3.40 9.13
N LEU A 179 -11.46 2.45 8.18
CA LEU A 179 -10.58 1.30 8.10
C LEU A 179 -9.14 1.69 7.79
N ALA A 180 -8.91 2.70 6.94
CA ALA A 180 -7.56 3.17 6.66
C ALA A 180 -6.87 3.74 7.91
N ASN A 181 -7.57 4.60 8.67
CA ASN A 181 -7.02 5.17 9.90
C ASN A 181 -6.77 4.09 10.97
N LEU A 182 -7.67 3.11 11.08
CA LEU A 182 -7.48 1.95 11.98
C LEU A 182 -6.27 1.12 11.58
N THR A 183 -6.14 0.77 10.29
CA THR A 183 -5.00 0.01 9.77
C THR A 183 -3.68 0.73 10.03
N ILE A 184 -3.60 2.05 9.80
CA ILE A 184 -2.39 2.84 10.12
C ILE A 184 -2.04 2.74 11.62
N CYS A 185 -3.04 2.85 12.50
CA CYS A 185 -2.80 2.75 13.94
C CYS A 185 -2.35 1.36 14.39
N LEU A 186 -2.90 0.30 13.78
CA LEU A 186 -2.61 -1.09 14.15
C LEU A 186 -1.28 -1.60 13.55
N SER A 187 -0.99 -1.24 12.30
CA SER A 187 0.24 -1.67 11.62
C SER A 187 1.46 -0.85 12.04
N ASN A 188 1.23 0.38 12.51
CA ASN A 188 2.26 1.34 12.88
C ASN A 188 3.35 1.43 11.78
N PRO A 189 2.97 1.87 10.56
CA PRO A 189 3.87 1.89 9.43
C PRO A 189 4.97 2.93 9.63
N ASN A 190 6.08 2.76 8.93
CA ASN A 190 7.05 3.85 8.72
C ASN A 190 6.89 4.49 7.33
N VAL A 191 6.12 3.86 6.43
CA VAL A 191 5.82 4.38 5.09
C VAL A 191 4.35 4.16 4.75
N VAL A 192 3.67 5.24 4.37
CA VAL A 192 2.29 5.22 3.88
C VAL A 192 2.29 5.69 2.43
N ILE A 193 1.88 4.79 1.54
CA ILE A 193 1.69 5.09 0.12
C ILE A 193 0.20 5.32 -0.14
N GLN A 194 -0.15 6.44 -0.75
CA GLN A 194 -1.51 6.72 -1.20
C GLN A 194 -1.53 6.88 -2.72
N ILE A 195 -2.18 5.93 -3.40
CA ILE A 195 -2.37 5.96 -4.85
C ILE A 195 -3.68 6.67 -5.18
N GLY A 196 -3.57 7.79 -5.88
CA GLY A 196 -4.69 8.63 -6.32
C GLY A 196 -4.86 8.65 -7.84
N LEU A 197 -5.93 9.30 -8.29
CA LEU A 197 -6.13 9.66 -9.69
C LEU A 197 -5.96 11.19 -9.80
N ASP A 198 -5.09 11.64 -10.71
CA ASP A 198 -4.87 13.06 -10.96
C ASP A 198 -6.13 13.76 -11.48
N GLY A 199 -6.24 15.05 -11.21
CA GLY A 199 -7.30 15.92 -11.76
C GLY A 199 -8.67 15.81 -11.09
N VAL A 200 -8.83 14.95 -10.08
CA VAL A 200 -10.10 14.77 -9.36
C VAL A 200 -9.87 14.63 -7.85
N GLN A 201 -9.20 15.61 -7.22
CA GLN A 201 -9.13 15.65 -5.76
C GLN A 201 -10.53 15.94 -5.20
N GLY A 202 -11.04 15.01 -4.39
CA GLY A 202 -12.32 15.17 -3.70
C GLY A 202 -13.54 14.61 -4.42
N GLU A 203 -13.62 14.61 -5.76
CA GLU A 203 -14.84 14.17 -6.47
C GLU A 203 -14.84 12.68 -6.87
N ASP A 204 -13.69 12.09 -7.21
CA ASP A 204 -13.66 10.68 -7.63
C ASP A 204 -13.80 9.76 -6.40
N LYS A 205 -14.75 8.83 -6.46
CA LYS A 205 -15.01 7.88 -5.36
C LYS A 205 -13.80 6.98 -5.06
N ARG A 206 -12.85 6.84 -5.98
CA ARG A 206 -11.60 6.06 -5.88
C ARG A 206 -10.43 6.82 -5.26
N THR A 207 -10.59 8.11 -4.94
CA THR A 207 -9.59 8.90 -4.22
C THR A 207 -10.03 9.11 -2.77
N PHE A 208 -9.09 9.18 -1.83
CA PHE A 208 -9.43 9.52 -0.44
C PHE A 208 -9.85 11.00 -0.31
N PRO A 209 -10.69 11.34 0.69
CA PRO A 209 -11.12 12.73 0.92
C PRO A 209 -10.01 13.67 1.39
N TRP A 210 -8.93 13.12 1.92
CA TRP A 210 -7.72 13.84 2.27
C TRP A 210 -6.51 12.95 2.06
N LEU A 211 -5.33 13.56 2.12
CA LEU A 211 -4.07 12.84 2.19
C LEU A 211 -3.93 12.22 3.58
N LEU A 212 -3.61 10.93 3.66
CA LEU A 212 -3.38 10.20 4.90
C LEU A 212 -2.03 10.58 5.56
N LYS A 213 -1.75 11.89 5.66
CA LYS A 213 -0.64 12.46 6.44
C LYS A 213 -0.92 12.32 7.94
N GLU A 214 0.14 12.33 8.74
CA GLU A 214 0.06 12.12 10.19
C GLU A 214 -0.97 13.02 10.88
N ASP A 215 -0.93 14.33 10.62
CA ASP A 215 -1.86 15.27 11.27
C ASP A 215 -3.32 14.97 10.95
N ALA A 216 -3.60 14.60 9.69
CA ALA A 216 -4.95 14.23 9.27
C ALA A 216 -5.42 12.95 9.96
N VAL A 217 -4.53 11.95 10.08
CA VAL A 217 -4.83 10.69 10.78
C VAL A 217 -5.02 10.93 12.28
N ARG A 218 -4.12 11.67 12.95
CA ARG A 218 -4.24 12.02 14.37
C ARG A 218 -5.55 12.74 14.65
N ASN A 219 -5.89 13.73 13.81
CA ASN A 219 -7.15 14.47 13.94
C ASN A 219 -8.36 13.55 13.77
N TYR A 220 -8.34 12.67 12.77
CA TYR A 220 -9.43 11.72 12.54
C TYR A 220 -9.60 10.77 13.74
N VAL A 221 -8.50 10.17 14.23
CA VAL A 221 -8.51 9.25 15.38
C VAL A 221 -9.04 9.94 16.62
N ASN A 222 -8.57 11.15 16.92
CA ASN A 222 -8.99 11.90 18.10
C ASN A 222 -10.48 12.22 18.10
N ASN A 223 -11.07 12.50 16.94
CA ASN A 223 -12.47 12.90 16.84
C ASN A 223 -13.43 11.71 16.66
N ASN A 224 -12.98 10.58 16.12
CA ASN A 224 -13.88 9.50 15.67
C ASN A 224 -13.60 8.13 16.30
N LEU A 225 -12.38 7.89 16.80
CA LEU A 225 -11.95 6.55 17.26
C LEU A 225 -11.71 6.45 18.76
N ARG A 226 -11.84 7.56 19.51
CA ARG A 226 -11.79 7.57 20.98
C ARG A 226 -13.05 6.91 21.57
N SER A 227 -13.05 5.60 21.74
CA SER A 227 -14.07 4.88 22.53
C SER A 227 -13.44 3.70 23.27
N ASP A 228 -13.96 3.33 24.44
CA ASP A 228 -13.46 2.23 25.29
C ASP A 228 -13.35 0.87 24.56
N ARG A 229 -14.02 0.71 23.41
CA ARG A 229 -14.01 -0.51 22.62
C ARG A 229 -12.79 -0.67 21.70
N HIS A 230 -12.17 0.43 21.29
CA HIS A 230 -10.97 0.41 20.45
C HIS A 230 -9.83 1.03 21.25
N ARG A 231 -8.83 0.23 21.63
CA ARG A 231 -7.63 0.68 22.37
C ARG A 231 -6.70 1.58 21.55
N ILE A 232 -7.24 2.31 20.58
CA ILE A 232 -6.49 3.08 19.60
C ILE A 232 -6.42 4.52 20.07
N ASN A 233 -5.21 4.92 20.46
CA ASN A 233 -4.91 6.26 20.94
C ASN A 233 -4.12 7.01 19.86
N ALA A 234 -4.54 8.21 19.48
CA ALA A 234 -3.77 9.01 18.52
C ALA A 234 -2.34 9.30 18.99
N ASN A 235 -2.09 9.25 20.30
CA ASN A 235 -0.75 9.42 20.88
C ASN A 235 0.16 8.20 20.64
N SER A 236 -0.38 7.03 20.31
CA SER A 236 0.42 5.85 19.96
C SER A 236 0.82 5.82 18.48
N LEU A 237 0.30 6.73 17.66
CA LEU A 237 0.69 6.84 16.26
C LEU A 237 2.14 7.34 16.18
N LYS A 238 3.04 6.50 15.67
CA LYS A 238 4.42 6.91 15.37
C LYS A 238 4.47 7.69 14.06
N ALA A 239 5.56 8.45 13.90
CA ALA A 239 5.82 9.17 12.67
C ALA A 239 6.04 8.21 11.49
N TYR A 240 5.61 8.61 10.31
CA TYR A 240 5.79 7.86 9.07
C TYR A 240 5.96 8.78 7.87
N GLN A 241 6.70 8.30 6.88
CA GLN A 241 6.84 8.96 5.61
C GLN A 241 5.55 8.78 4.79
N PHE A 242 4.89 9.89 4.45
CA PHE A 242 3.74 9.87 3.55
C PHE A 242 4.18 10.13 2.11
N ILE A 243 3.74 9.28 1.18
CA ILE A 243 4.02 9.41 -0.25
C ILE A 243 2.71 9.31 -1.02
N SER A 244 2.40 10.35 -1.79
CA SER A 244 1.29 10.33 -2.75
C SER A 244 1.84 9.96 -4.13
N ILE A 245 1.17 9.04 -4.80
CA ILE A 245 1.50 8.64 -6.17
C ILE A 245 0.26 8.67 -7.03
N ASN A 246 0.46 8.93 -8.32
CA ASN A 246 -0.61 8.87 -9.29
C ASN A 246 -0.69 7.47 -9.88
N SER A 247 -1.92 7.04 -10.13
CA SER A 247 -2.17 5.77 -10.78
C SER A 247 -1.57 5.77 -12.17
N VAL A 248 -0.75 4.76 -12.45
CA VAL A 248 -0.26 4.46 -13.81
C VAL A 248 -1.38 4.23 -14.83
N PHE A 249 -2.60 3.95 -14.34
CA PHE A 249 -3.77 3.87 -15.21
C PHE A 249 -4.12 5.23 -15.84
N CYS A 250 -3.85 6.35 -15.15
CA CYS A 250 -4.04 7.68 -15.72
C CYS A 250 -3.12 7.87 -16.93
N ASP A 251 -1.82 7.58 -16.77
CA ASP A 251 -0.83 7.69 -17.84
C ASP A 251 -1.15 6.74 -19.01
N LEU A 252 -1.56 5.51 -18.71
CA LEU A 252 -1.96 4.53 -19.73
C LEU A 252 -3.20 4.99 -20.50
N LEU A 253 -4.22 5.52 -19.82
CA LEU A 253 -5.41 6.05 -20.48
C LEU A 253 -5.08 7.25 -21.35
N GLU A 254 -4.24 8.18 -20.88
CA GLU A 254 -3.80 9.33 -21.67
C GLU A 254 -2.98 8.90 -22.90
N HIS A 255 -2.11 7.90 -22.74
CA HIS A 255 -1.33 7.34 -23.83
C HIS A 255 -2.18 6.58 -24.87
N VAL A 256 -3.12 5.75 -24.42
CA VAL A 256 -4.06 5.06 -25.32
C VAL A 256 -4.94 6.08 -26.04
N ARG A 257 -5.40 7.12 -25.34
CA ARG A 257 -6.19 8.21 -25.89
C ARG A 257 -5.43 9.01 -26.94
N SER A 258 -4.19 9.40 -26.66
CA SER A 258 -3.38 10.19 -27.60
C SER A 258 -3.10 9.41 -28.90
N LYS A 259 -3.02 8.08 -28.82
CA LYS A 259 -2.83 7.21 -29.99
C LYS A 259 -4.11 6.90 -30.76
N LEU A 260 -5.22 6.61 -30.07
CA LEU A 260 -6.47 6.20 -30.71
C LEU A 260 -7.37 7.37 -31.10
N PHE A 261 -7.24 8.51 -30.41
CA PHE A 261 -8.14 9.67 -30.55
C PHE A 261 -7.38 11.01 -30.51
N PRO A 262 -6.45 11.27 -31.44
CA PRO A 262 -5.74 12.54 -31.50
C PRO A 262 -6.71 13.69 -31.78
N GLY A 263 -6.88 14.61 -30.81
CA GLY A 263 -7.66 15.84 -30.97
C GLY A 263 -8.86 16.04 -30.04
N LEU A 264 -9.23 15.05 -29.22
CA LEU A 264 -10.28 15.22 -28.21
C LEU A 264 -9.75 15.95 -26.96
N SER A 265 -10.45 16.98 -26.47
CA SER A 265 -10.14 17.63 -25.18
C SER A 265 -10.32 16.63 -24.01
N PRO A 266 -9.70 16.86 -22.83
CA PRO A 266 -9.84 15.96 -21.67
C PRO A 266 -11.31 15.69 -21.36
N PHE A 267 -11.69 14.43 -21.16
CA PHE A 267 -13.05 14.10 -20.70
C PHE A 267 -13.24 14.70 -19.30
N HIS A 268 -14.16 15.65 -19.13
CA HIS A 268 -14.83 15.79 -17.85
C HIS A 268 -15.66 14.52 -17.64
N GLN A 269 -15.14 13.59 -16.82
CA GLN A 269 -15.72 12.27 -16.57
C GLN A 269 -16.97 12.36 -15.67
N SER A 270 -18.03 13.03 -16.13
CA SER A 270 -19.30 13.10 -15.39
C SER A 270 -20.37 12.10 -15.86
N GLY A 271 -20.07 11.13 -16.74
CA GLY A 271 -21.16 10.37 -17.40
C GLY A 271 -21.02 8.88 -17.68
N TRP A 272 -19.87 8.22 -17.49
CA TRP A 272 -19.70 6.84 -17.99
C TRP A 272 -19.01 5.89 -17.02
N LEU A 273 -19.52 5.77 -15.79
CA LEU A 273 -19.31 4.61 -14.92
C LEU A 273 -20.56 4.46 -14.04
N GLN A 274 -21.61 3.85 -14.60
CA GLN A 274 -22.64 3.14 -13.82
C GLN A 274 -22.25 1.68 -13.72
#